data_AF-A0A4Y2P0T2-F1
#
_entry.id   AF-A0A4Y2P0T2-F1
#
_cell.length_a   1.000
_cell.length_b   1.000
_cell.length_c   1.000
_cell.angle_alpha   90.00
_cell.angle_beta   90.00
_cell.angle_gamma   90.00
#
_symmetry.space_group_name_H-M   'P 1'
#
loop_
_entity.id
_entity.type
_entity.pdbx_description
1 polymer ?
#
loop_
_entity_poly.entity_id
_entity_poly.type
_entity_poly.pdbx_seq_one_letter_code
_entity_poly.pdbx_strand_id
1 'polypeptide(L)'
;METPEKPRIRHPIVMCLPELCDGDLIVFQWFGNLMTMEWWDDLWLNEGFASYMEYKGVAHQHPEWNPMTKIITTDLQPVMIADSSINSHPIVQHVVHPDEITEIFDRISYAKGASVLRMLEFFAGEKNFRTGITNFLKKHEYKNAQTSDLWEEISNACGYQGNRSISSIMKTWTEQMGFPYVTIKRRQNSTVFVAKQKRFLKNAAVQRERAESIHKYVWSIPLSYMTSDGKSGIVWIHEAEESKTTFVVKAALALFWGALRHFQPWSDDELAFPLQNSKYRVAMK
;
A
#
# COMPACT_ATOMS: atom_id res chain seq x y z
N MET A 1 3.20 1.01 -42.76
CA MET A 1 3.64 1.23 -41.37
C MET A 1 2.93 0.18 -40.55
N GLU A 2 3.57 -0.98 -40.39
CA GLU A 2 3.10 -2.00 -39.45
C GLU A 2 3.44 -1.53 -38.04
N THR A 3 2.43 -1.46 -37.19
CA THR A 3 2.63 -1.32 -35.74
C THR A 3 3.40 -2.55 -35.25
N PRO A 4 4.52 -2.40 -34.53
CA PRO A 4 5.24 -3.55 -34.00
C PRO A 4 4.32 -4.30 -33.03
N GLU A 5 4.05 -5.57 -33.32
CA GLU A 5 3.35 -6.47 -32.39
C GLU A 5 4.14 -6.55 -31.08
N LYS A 6 3.50 -6.17 -29.96
CA LYS A 6 4.10 -6.29 -28.63
C LYS A 6 4.40 -7.78 -28.33
N PRO A 7 5.60 -8.12 -27.84
CA PRO A 7 5.96 -9.50 -27.55
C PRO A 7 5.04 -10.11 -26.47
N ARG A 8 4.55 -11.33 -26.71
CA ARG A 8 3.78 -12.09 -25.70
C ARG A 8 4.67 -12.47 -24.53
N ILE A 9 4.25 -12.08 -23.33
CA ILE A 9 4.91 -12.38 -22.06
C ILE A 9 4.80 -13.89 -21.78
N ARG A 10 5.93 -14.57 -21.52
CA ARG A 10 5.97 -15.91 -20.92
C ARG A 10 6.61 -15.79 -19.53
N HIS A 11 5.94 -16.36 -18.53
CA HIS A 11 6.30 -16.28 -17.11
C HIS A 11 7.75 -16.76 -16.84
N PRO A 12 8.59 -15.99 -16.13
CA PRO A 12 9.78 -16.51 -15.47
C PRO A 12 9.42 -17.16 -14.11
N ILE A 13 10.24 -18.13 -13.70
CA ILE A 13 10.05 -18.95 -12.50
C ILE A 13 10.41 -18.12 -11.24
N VAL A 14 9.47 -17.98 -10.32
CA VAL A 14 9.61 -17.25 -9.03
C VAL A 14 10.28 -18.14 -7.98
N MET A 15 11.19 -17.56 -7.18
CA MET A 15 11.89 -18.21 -6.07
C MET A 15 11.27 -17.71 -4.75
N CYS A 16 10.53 -18.56 -4.04
CA CYS A 16 9.92 -18.25 -2.75
C CYS A 16 10.42 -19.18 -1.62
N LEU A 17 10.08 -18.85 -0.37
CA LEU A 17 10.36 -19.68 0.81
C LEU A 17 9.59 -21.02 0.69
N PRO A 18 10.19 -22.18 1.01
CA PRO A 18 9.64 -23.50 0.68
C PRO A 18 8.26 -23.84 1.28
N GLU A 19 7.80 -23.10 2.28
CA GLU A 19 6.49 -23.29 2.95
C GLU A 19 5.41 -22.32 2.43
N LEU A 20 5.80 -21.38 1.57
CA LEU A 20 5.04 -20.24 1.07
C LEU A 20 4.91 -20.29 -0.48
N CYS A 21 5.89 -20.93 -1.15
CA CYS A 21 5.93 -21.19 -2.60
C CYS A 21 4.64 -21.69 -3.26
N ASP A 22 3.82 -22.48 -2.57
CA ASP A 22 2.62 -23.06 -3.16
C ASP A 22 1.48 -22.04 -3.32
N GLY A 23 1.47 -20.97 -2.52
CA GLY A 23 0.44 -19.94 -2.54
C GLY A 23 0.49 -19.07 -3.81
N ASP A 24 1.68 -18.58 -4.14
CA ASP A 24 1.89 -17.68 -5.29
C ASP A 24 1.48 -18.35 -6.62
N LEU A 25 1.89 -19.61 -6.83
CA LEU A 25 1.60 -20.37 -8.05
C LEU A 25 0.11 -20.60 -8.30
N ILE A 26 -0.68 -20.66 -7.22
CA ILE A 26 -2.14 -20.78 -7.30
C ILE A 26 -2.76 -19.43 -7.66
N VAL A 27 -2.28 -18.32 -7.10
CA VAL A 27 -2.78 -16.98 -7.42
C VAL A 27 -2.48 -16.61 -8.88
N PHE A 28 -1.33 -17.01 -9.40
CA PHE A 28 -0.97 -16.79 -10.81
C PHE A 28 -1.95 -17.42 -11.81
N GLN A 29 -2.73 -18.44 -11.41
CA GLN A 29 -3.78 -18.99 -12.27
C GLN A 29 -4.87 -17.95 -12.60
N TRP A 30 -5.12 -16.99 -11.71
CA TRP A 30 -6.03 -15.86 -11.95
C TRP A 30 -5.28 -14.60 -12.38
N PHE A 31 -4.30 -14.16 -11.60
CA PHE A 31 -3.52 -12.94 -11.85
C PHE A 31 -2.20 -13.29 -12.52
N GLY A 32 -2.16 -13.27 -13.86
CA GLY A 32 -1.03 -13.68 -14.68
C GLY A 32 -1.48 -14.53 -15.86
N ASN A 33 -2.27 -15.59 -15.59
CA ASN A 33 -2.78 -16.51 -16.61
C ASN A 33 -4.19 -16.15 -17.12
N LEU A 34 -5.20 -16.10 -16.24
CA LEU A 34 -6.59 -15.81 -16.64
C LEU A 34 -6.72 -14.37 -17.14
N MET A 35 -6.09 -13.44 -16.45
CA MET A 35 -5.89 -12.05 -16.85
C MET A 35 -4.40 -11.76 -16.78
N THR A 36 -3.86 -11.13 -17.82
CA THR A 36 -2.44 -10.74 -17.87
C THR A 36 -2.36 -9.22 -17.94
N MET A 37 -1.39 -8.60 -17.29
CA MET A 37 -1.14 -7.17 -17.50
C MET A 37 -0.95 -6.82 -18.99
N GLU A 38 -1.36 -5.64 -19.42
CA GLU A 38 -1.19 -5.21 -20.82
C GLU A 38 0.28 -4.98 -21.18
N TRP A 39 1.05 -4.47 -20.22
CA TRP A 39 2.47 -4.21 -20.37
C TRP A 39 3.20 -4.28 -19.03
N TRP A 40 4.53 -4.30 -19.08
CA TRP A 40 5.39 -4.46 -17.89
C TRP A 40 5.26 -3.33 -16.87
N ASP A 41 4.72 -2.18 -17.28
CA ASP A 41 4.39 -1.06 -16.39
C ASP A 41 3.49 -1.47 -15.22
N ASP A 42 2.66 -2.49 -15.45
CA ASP A 42 1.68 -3.01 -14.51
C ASP A 42 2.10 -4.36 -13.89
N LEU A 43 3.40 -4.73 -13.91
CA LEU A 43 3.92 -5.99 -13.35
C LEU A 43 3.42 -6.27 -11.94
N TRP A 44 3.33 -5.23 -11.11
CA TRP A 44 2.88 -5.32 -9.73
C TRP A 44 1.44 -5.84 -9.59
N LEU A 45 0.58 -5.73 -10.62
CA LEU A 45 -0.76 -6.30 -10.61
C LEU A 45 -0.74 -7.82 -10.44
N ASN A 46 0.29 -8.47 -11.00
CA ASN A 46 0.48 -9.89 -10.81
C ASN A 46 1.23 -10.13 -9.49
N GLU A 47 2.43 -9.59 -9.37
CA GLU A 47 3.38 -9.93 -8.30
C GLU A 47 2.92 -9.43 -6.92
N GLY A 48 2.48 -8.17 -6.83
CA GLY A 48 2.00 -7.58 -5.59
C GLY A 48 0.66 -8.18 -5.15
N PHE A 49 -0.19 -8.57 -6.10
CA PHE A 49 -1.46 -9.24 -5.79
C PHE A 49 -1.25 -10.68 -5.33
N ALA A 50 -0.38 -11.44 -6.00
CA ALA A 50 0.03 -12.77 -5.58
C ALA A 50 0.59 -12.74 -4.15
N SER A 51 1.58 -11.87 -3.92
CA SER A 51 2.20 -11.65 -2.61
C SER A 51 1.17 -11.34 -1.51
N TYR A 52 0.12 -10.56 -1.81
CA TYR A 52 -0.91 -10.28 -0.82
C TYR A 52 -1.85 -11.46 -0.56
N MET A 53 -2.28 -12.12 -1.65
CA MET A 53 -3.24 -13.22 -1.58
C MET A 53 -2.64 -14.48 -0.97
N GLU A 54 -1.33 -14.67 -1.05
CA GLU A 54 -0.61 -15.71 -0.33
C GLU A 54 -0.92 -15.67 1.18
N TYR A 55 -0.73 -14.51 1.82
CA TYR A 55 -1.05 -14.36 3.24
C TYR A 55 -2.53 -14.59 3.54
N LYS A 56 -3.45 -14.16 2.66
CA LYS A 56 -4.90 -14.40 2.82
C LYS A 56 -5.25 -15.89 2.67
N GLY A 57 -4.60 -16.59 1.75
CA GLY A 57 -4.76 -18.02 1.53
C GLY A 57 -4.30 -18.82 2.74
N VAL A 58 -3.09 -18.52 3.24
CA VAL A 58 -2.57 -19.13 4.47
C VAL A 58 -3.44 -18.76 5.67
N ALA A 59 -3.94 -17.52 5.76
CA ALA A 59 -4.84 -17.11 6.86
C ALA A 59 -6.15 -17.92 6.88
N HIS A 60 -6.62 -18.34 5.69
CA HIS A 60 -7.82 -19.14 5.56
C HIS A 60 -7.60 -20.60 5.98
N GLN A 61 -6.47 -21.20 5.57
CA GLN A 61 -6.16 -22.60 5.86
C GLN A 61 -5.56 -22.82 7.27
N HIS A 62 -4.72 -21.88 7.71
CA HIS A 62 -3.95 -21.92 8.96
C HIS A 62 -4.09 -20.61 9.74
N PRO A 63 -5.30 -20.27 10.23
CA PRO A 63 -5.55 -19.03 10.96
C PRO A 63 -4.66 -18.89 12.23
N GLU A 64 -4.29 -20.00 12.85
CA GLU A 64 -3.45 -20.06 14.06
C GLU A 64 -2.02 -19.55 13.83
N TRP A 65 -1.56 -19.47 12.58
CA TRP A 65 -0.21 -18.96 12.24
C TRP A 65 -0.14 -17.43 12.19
N ASN A 66 -1.29 -16.75 12.26
CA ASN A 66 -1.40 -15.29 12.16
C ASN A 66 -0.59 -14.69 10.98
N PRO A 67 -0.72 -15.21 9.75
CA PRO A 67 0.09 -14.78 8.61
C PRO A 67 -0.11 -13.29 8.27
N MET A 68 -1.31 -12.75 8.50
CA MET A 68 -1.60 -11.32 8.32
C MET A 68 -0.82 -10.39 9.26
N THR A 69 -0.22 -10.92 10.33
CA THR A 69 0.74 -10.20 11.18
C THR A 69 2.16 -10.31 10.61
N LYS A 70 2.52 -11.46 10.02
CA LYS A 70 3.85 -11.70 9.43
C LYS A 70 4.16 -10.76 8.27
N ILE A 71 3.17 -10.40 7.45
CA ILE A 71 3.34 -9.42 6.34
C ILE A 71 3.97 -8.09 6.83
N ILE A 72 3.75 -7.71 8.08
CA ILE A 72 4.31 -6.47 8.66
C ILE A 72 5.83 -6.56 8.76
N THR A 73 6.34 -7.68 9.28
CA THR A 73 7.77 -7.88 9.53
C THR A 73 8.52 -8.40 8.31
N THR A 74 7.84 -9.18 7.46
CA THR A 74 8.46 -9.82 6.28
C THR A 74 8.49 -8.88 5.07
N ASP A 75 7.44 -8.10 4.86
CA ASP A 75 7.29 -7.29 3.64
C ASP A 75 7.28 -5.79 3.94
N LEU A 76 6.35 -5.33 4.78
CA LEU A 76 6.12 -3.90 5.00
C LEU A 76 7.37 -3.19 5.55
N GLN A 77 7.97 -3.70 6.63
CA GLN A 77 9.15 -3.06 7.23
C GLN A 77 10.38 -3.10 6.30
N PRO A 78 10.74 -4.24 5.68
CA PRO A 78 11.86 -4.28 4.74
C PRO A 78 11.64 -3.38 3.52
N VAL A 79 10.43 -3.32 2.96
CA VAL A 79 10.17 -2.46 1.79
C VAL A 79 10.20 -0.98 2.15
N MET A 80 9.78 -0.59 3.35
CA MET A 80 9.95 0.78 3.83
C MET A 80 11.43 1.20 3.92
N ILE A 81 12.36 0.28 4.18
CA ILE A 81 13.79 0.58 4.17
C ILE A 81 14.23 0.88 2.73
N ALA A 82 13.89 0.01 1.78
CA ALA A 82 14.21 0.19 0.36
C ALA A 82 13.61 1.49 -0.21
N ASP A 83 12.32 1.72 0.05
CA ASP A 83 11.53 2.82 -0.49
C ASP A 83 11.84 4.19 0.19
N SER A 84 12.58 4.17 1.29
CA SER A 84 13.11 5.39 1.93
C SER A 84 14.37 5.96 1.25
N SER A 85 14.84 5.32 0.17
CA SER A 85 15.95 5.75 -0.66
C SER A 85 15.53 6.74 -1.75
N ILE A 86 16.48 7.54 -2.23
CA ILE A 86 16.28 8.38 -3.43
C ILE A 86 16.28 7.57 -4.73
N ASN A 87 16.90 6.38 -4.71
CA ASN A 87 16.97 5.46 -5.85
C ASN A 87 15.78 4.47 -5.87
N SER A 88 14.71 4.75 -5.14
CA SER A 88 13.47 3.97 -5.24
C SER A 88 12.74 4.31 -6.54
N HIS A 89 11.67 3.59 -6.85
CA HIS A 89 10.78 3.88 -7.98
C HIS A 89 9.29 3.78 -7.59
N PRO A 90 8.38 4.39 -8.36
CA PRO A 90 6.95 4.14 -8.25
C PRO A 90 6.60 2.65 -8.46
N ILE A 91 5.43 2.22 -7.97
CA ILE A 91 4.92 0.85 -8.21
C ILE A 91 4.56 0.68 -9.69
N VAL A 92 3.88 1.68 -10.26
CA VAL A 92 3.60 1.75 -11.70
C VAL A 92 4.76 2.51 -12.34
N GLN A 93 5.65 1.77 -12.98
CA GLN A 93 6.88 2.29 -13.57
C GLN A 93 6.82 2.14 -15.08
N HIS A 94 7.07 3.21 -15.83
CA HIS A 94 7.09 3.10 -17.28
C HIS A 94 8.31 2.30 -17.75
N VAL A 95 8.07 1.21 -18.48
CA VAL A 95 9.08 0.31 -19.05
C VAL A 95 9.07 0.47 -20.57
N VAL A 96 10.18 0.99 -21.12
CA VAL A 96 10.29 1.23 -22.56
C VAL A 96 10.93 0.03 -23.25
N HIS A 97 11.99 -0.52 -22.65
CA HIS A 97 12.77 -1.60 -23.23
C HIS A 97 12.68 -2.89 -22.40
N PRO A 98 12.58 -4.07 -23.04
CA PRO A 98 12.53 -5.34 -22.32
C PRO A 98 13.71 -5.59 -21.37
N ASP A 99 14.85 -4.98 -21.61
CA ASP A 99 16.03 -5.14 -20.76
C ASP A 99 15.84 -4.47 -19.37
N GLU A 100 14.93 -3.50 -19.27
CA GLU A 100 14.56 -2.82 -18.01
C GLU A 100 13.62 -3.68 -17.15
N ILE A 101 13.03 -4.75 -17.71
CA ILE A 101 12.04 -5.59 -17.02
C ILE A 101 12.65 -6.19 -15.75
N THR A 102 13.89 -6.68 -15.80
CA THR A 102 14.52 -7.30 -14.63
C THR A 102 14.72 -6.34 -13.46
N GLU A 103 14.74 -5.03 -13.72
CA GLU A 103 14.92 -4.01 -12.69
C GLU A 103 13.65 -3.80 -11.86
N ILE A 104 12.48 -4.05 -12.44
CA ILE A 104 11.19 -3.92 -11.74
C ILE A 104 10.74 -5.21 -11.06
N PHE A 105 11.47 -6.32 -11.23
CA PHE A 105 11.32 -7.56 -10.45
C PHE A 105 12.00 -7.42 -9.09
N ASP A 106 11.48 -6.51 -8.27
CA ASP A 106 12.14 -6.07 -7.06
C ASP A 106 11.21 -6.05 -5.84
N ARG A 107 11.71 -5.59 -4.69
CA ARG A 107 10.89 -5.53 -3.47
C ARG A 107 9.74 -4.52 -3.57
N ILE A 108 9.83 -3.50 -4.42
CA ILE A 108 8.77 -2.51 -4.60
C ILE A 108 7.55 -3.16 -5.27
N SER A 109 7.74 -3.86 -6.40
CA SER A 109 6.63 -4.51 -7.12
C SER A 109 5.88 -5.55 -6.29
N TYR A 110 6.62 -6.32 -5.46
CA TYR A 110 6.06 -7.38 -4.62
C TYR A 110 5.55 -6.84 -3.28
N ALA A 111 6.47 -6.46 -2.39
CA ALA A 111 6.15 -6.15 -1.00
C ALA A 111 5.43 -4.80 -0.81
N LYS A 112 5.78 -3.77 -1.61
CA LYS A 112 5.05 -2.49 -1.55
C LYS A 112 3.66 -2.66 -2.18
N GLY A 113 3.57 -3.34 -3.32
CA GLY A 113 2.30 -3.73 -3.94
C GLY A 113 1.36 -4.41 -2.95
N ALA A 114 1.82 -5.47 -2.28
CA ALA A 114 1.04 -6.19 -1.29
C ALA A 114 0.63 -5.31 -0.09
N SER A 115 1.55 -4.48 0.41
CA SER A 115 1.27 -3.56 1.52
C SER A 115 0.20 -2.52 1.16
N VAL A 116 0.23 -2.01 -0.08
CA VAL A 116 -0.74 -1.05 -0.61
C VAL A 116 -2.10 -1.71 -0.82
N LEU A 117 -2.16 -2.96 -1.29
CA LEU A 117 -3.40 -3.74 -1.39
C LEU A 117 -4.01 -4.04 -0.02
N ARG A 118 -3.19 -4.39 0.98
CA ARG A 118 -3.64 -4.56 2.36
C ARG A 118 -4.25 -3.30 2.94
N MET A 119 -3.64 -2.14 2.68
CA MET A 119 -4.19 -0.84 3.07
C MET A 119 -5.51 -0.56 2.34
N LEU A 120 -5.58 -0.86 1.04
CA LEU A 120 -6.81 -0.71 0.25
C LEU A 120 -7.96 -1.55 0.80
N GLU A 121 -7.74 -2.85 1.05
CA GLU A 121 -8.77 -3.72 1.64
C GLU A 121 -9.24 -3.19 2.99
N PHE A 122 -8.33 -2.65 3.81
CA PHE A 122 -8.67 -2.11 5.13
C PHE A 122 -9.72 -0.99 5.08
N PHE A 123 -9.60 -0.03 4.16
CA PHE A 123 -10.54 1.09 4.09
C PHE A 123 -11.68 0.89 3.07
N ALA A 124 -11.49 0.04 2.06
CA ALA A 124 -12.56 -0.38 1.15
C ALA A 124 -13.55 -1.34 1.84
N GLY A 125 -13.05 -2.11 2.80
CA GLY A 125 -13.76 -3.22 3.44
C GLY A 125 -13.68 -4.49 2.61
N GLU A 126 -13.48 -5.63 3.28
CA GLU A 126 -13.26 -6.94 2.65
C GLU A 126 -14.34 -7.32 1.62
N LYS A 127 -15.62 -7.03 1.92
CA LYS A 127 -16.73 -7.32 1.01
C LYS A 127 -16.62 -6.55 -0.31
N ASN A 128 -16.35 -5.24 -0.25
CA ASN A 128 -16.26 -4.40 -1.43
C ASN A 128 -14.98 -4.71 -2.21
N PHE A 129 -13.87 -4.92 -1.50
CA PHE A 129 -12.60 -5.34 -2.10
C PHE A 129 -12.79 -6.65 -2.88
N ARG A 130 -13.33 -7.70 -2.24
CA ARG A 130 -13.60 -9.00 -2.90
C ARG A 130 -14.54 -8.85 -4.10
N THR A 131 -15.57 -8.02 -3.98
CA THR A 131 -16.51 -7.76 -5.08
C THR A 131 -15.81 -7.08 -6.25
N GLY A 132 -15.00 -6.05 -5.99
CA GLY A 132 -14.21 -5.35 -7.02
C GLY A 132 -13.22 -6.29 -7.73
N ILE A 133 -12.47 -7.10 -6.97
CA ILE A 133 -11.57 -8.12 -7.54
C ILE A 133 -12.33 -9.13 -8.40
N THR A 134 -13.49 -9.61 -7.93
CA THR A 134 -14.29 -10.58 -8.69
C THR A 134 -14.80 -9.99 -9.99
N ASN A 135 -15.26 -8.74 -9.98
CA ASN A 135 -15.74 -8.06 -11.18
C ASN A 135 -14.60 -7.80 -12.17
N PHE A 136 -13.45 -7.36 -11.67
CA PHE A 136 -12.23 -7.16 -12.44
C PHE A 136 -11.80 -8.44 -13.17
N LEU A 137 -11.67 -9.56 -12.44
CA LEU A 137 -11.29 -10.85 -13.05
C LEU A 137 -12.29 -11.31 -14.12
N LYS A 138 -13.60 -11.15 -13.88
CA LYS A 138 -14.63 -11.51 -14.87
C LYS A 138 -14.61 -10.63 -16.11
N LYS A 139 -14.37 -9.33 -15.95
CA LYS A 139 -14.34 -8.36 -17.06
C LYS A 139 -13.13 -8.58 -17.97
N HIS A 140 -12.00 -8.95 -17.37
CA HIS A 140 -10.72 -9.15 -18.04
C HIS A 140 -10.36 -10.63 -18.23
N GLU A 141 -11.33 -11.54 -18.11
CA GLU A 141 -11.13 -12.96 -18.36
C GLU A 141 -10.65 -13.18 -19.81
N TYR A 142 -9.50 -13.85 -19.96
CA TYR A 142 -8.78 -14.08 -21.22
C TYR A 142 -8.37 -12.81 -21.97
N LYS A 143 -8.18 -11.70 -21.24
CA LYS A 143 -7.80 -10.40 -21.78
C LYS A 143 -6.66 -9.78 -20.99
N ASN A 144 -6.18 -8.66 -21.51
CA ASN A 144 -5.24 -7.81 -20.80
C ASN A 144 -5.95 -6.80 -19.89
N ALA A 145 -5.24 -6.33 -18.86
CA ALA A 145 -5.70 -5.26 -17.99
C ALA A 145 -4.58 -4.29 -17.60
N GLN A 146 -4.96 -3.08 -17.21
CA GLN A 146 -4.09 -2.04 -16.68
C GLN A 146 -4.43 -1.75 -15.21
N THR A 147 -3.53 -1.08 -14.49
CA THR A 147 -3.76 -0.67 -13.10
C THR A 147 -5.05 0.16 -12.94
N SER A 148 -5.38 1.00 -13.92
CA SER A 148 -6.60 1.81 -13.90
C SER A 148 -7.88 0.98 -13.89
N ASP A 149 -7.90 -0.17 -14.57
CA ASP A 149 -9.06 -1.06 -14.66
C ASP A 149 -9.39 -1.65 -13.28
N LEU A 150 -8.37 -2.06 -12.53
CA LEU A 150 -8.52 -2.54 -11.15
C LEU A 150 -9.15 -1.48 -10.25
N TRP A 151 -8.67 -0.24 -10.35
CA TRP A 151 -9.19 0.87 -9.56
C TRP A 151 -10.62 1.25 -9.90
N GLU A 152 -11.00 1.14 -11.17
CA GLU A 152 -12.38 1.36 -11.61
C GLU A 152 -13.32 0.36 -10.93
N GLU A 153 -13.00 -0.93 -11.00
CA GLU A 153 -13.88 -1.98 -10.47
C GLU A 153 -14.01 -1.93 -8.95
N ILE A 154 -12.93 -1.63 -8.23
CA ILE A 154 -12.99 -1.44 -6.77
C ILE A 154 -13.73 -0.15 -6.40
N SER A 155 -13.57 0.94 -7.17
CA SER A 155 -14.33 2.18 -6.97
C SER A 155 -15.84 1.93 -7.11
N ASN A 156 -16.23 1.20 -8.14
CA ASN A 156 -17.61 0.81 -8.42
C ASN A 156 -18.18 -0.04 -7.29
N ALA A 157 -17.43 -1.04 -6.81
CA ALA A 157 -17.87 -1.89 -5.70
C ALA A 157 -18.03 -1.12 -4.36
N CYS A 158 -17.23 -0.09 -4.13
CA CYS A 158 -17.33 0.74 -2.92
C CYS A 158 -18.39 1.85 -3.01
N GLY A 159 -18.86 2.16 -4.23
CA GLY A 159 -19.71 3.34 -4.47
C GLY A 159 -18.97 4.67 -4.30
N TYR A 160 -17.64 4.69 -4.37
CA TYR A 160 -16.84 5.92 -4.29
C TYR A 160 -16.79 6.61 -5.66
N GLN A 161 -17.31 7.84 -5.75
CA GLN A 161 -17.32 8.64 -6.99
C GLN A 161 -16.63 10.01 -6.79
N GLY A 162 -16.11 10.59 -7.88
CA GLY A 162 -15.50 11.93 -7.91
C GLY A 162 -14.10 11.99 -7.27
N ASN A 163 -13.76 13.14 -6.67
CA ASN A 163 -12.42 13.44 -6.08
C ASN A 163 -12.06 12.60 -4.84
N ARG A 164 -12.85 11.57 -4.52
CA ARG A 164 -12.59 10.57 -3.47
C ARG A 164 -12.70 9.14 -4.00
N SER A 165 -12.61 8.95 -5.31
CA SER A 165 -12.54 7.63 -5.92
C SER A 165 -11.34 6.84 -5.41
N ILE A 166 -11.44 5.50 -5.42
CA ILE A 166 -10.28 4.63 -5.12
C ILE A 166 -9.14 4.97 -6.07
N SER A 167 -9.44 5.20 -7.35
CA SER A 167 -8.44 5.60 -8.35
C SER A 167 -7.65 6.83 -7.90
N SER A 168 -8.30 7.94 -7.53
CA SER A 168 -7.59 9.14 -7.07
C SER A 168 -6.74 8.90 -5.83
N ILE A 169 -7.18 8.02 -4.92
CA ILE A 169 -6.42 7.69 -3.71
C ILE A 169 -5.20 6.86 -4.09
N MET A 170 -5.41 5.76 -4.82
CA MET A 170 -4.38 4.77 -5.10
C MET A 170 -3.31 5.27 -6.07
N LYS A 171 -3.64 6.18 -6.99
CA LYS A 171 -2.64 6.86 -7.84
C LYS A 171 -1.56 7.54 -7.01
N THR A 172 -1.94 8.21 -5.92
CA THR A 172 -0.95 8.81 -5.01
C THR A 172 -0.03 7.79 -4.34
N TRP A 173 -0.39 6.50 -4.29
CA TRP A 173 0.45 5.43 -3.72
C TRP A 173 1.23 4.66 -4.78
N THR A 174 0.73 4.59 -6.01
CA THR A 174 1.32 3.76 -7.07
C THR A 174 2.15 4.54 -8.08
N GLU A 175 1.79 5.79 -8.39
CA GLU A 175 2.43 6.62 -9.43
C GLU A 175 3.57 7.50 -8.88
N GLN A 176 3.94 7.33 -7.60
CA GLN A 176 5.11 7.99 -7.02
C GLN A 176 5.90 7.07 -6.07
N MET A 177 7.22 7.27 -6.05
CA MET A 177 8.13 6.55 -5.16
C MET A 177 8.06 7.04 -3.71
N GLY A 178 8.51 6.20 -2.78
CA GLY A 178 8.51 6.52 -1.36
C GLY A 178 7.14 6.38 -0.70
N PHE A 179 7.11 6.80 0.56
CA PHE A 179 5.93 6.78 1.41
C PHE A 179 5.94 7.98 2.38
N PRO A 180 4.77 8.36 2.93
CA PRO A 180 4.67 9.50 3.82
C PRO A 180 5.12 9.18 5.25
N TYR A 181 5.79 10.15 5.87
CA TYR A 181 5.92 10.31 7.31
C TYR A 181 4.84 11.28 7.79
N VAL A 182 3.97 10.81 8.69
CA VAL A 182 2.87 11.61 9.25
C VAL A 182 3.21 12.03 10.67
N THR A 183 3.20 13.33 10.94
CA THR A 183 3.32 13.91 12.29
C THR A 183 1.95 14.34 12.78
N ILE A 184 1.57 13.95 13.99
CA ILE A 184 0.29 14.32 14.59
C ILE A 184 0.55 15.12 15.85
N LYS A 185 -0.03 16.32 15.93
CA LYS A 185 0.10 17.21 17.08
C LYS A 185 -1.26 17.56 17.65
N ARG A 186 -1.43 17.38 18.96
CA ARG A 186 -2.60 17.85 19.69
C ARG A 186 -2.49 19.36 19.93
N ARG A 187 -3.54 20.13 19.65
CA ARG A 187 -3.59 21.54 20.08
C ARG A 187 -3.78 21.60 21.59
N GLN A 188 -3.08 22.51 22.26
CA GLN A 188 -3.05 22.64 23.73
C GLN A 188 -4.45 22.54 24.35
N ASN A 189 -4.60 21.67 25.35
CA ASN A 189 -5.82 21.43 26.13
C ASN A 189 -7.10 21.25 25.31
N SER A 190 -6.98 20.74 24.08
CA SER A 190 -8.12 20.56 23.18
C SER A 190 -8.29 19.09 22.78
N THR A 191 -9.44 18.80 22.19
CA THR A 191 -9.75 17.56 21.49
C THR A 191 -9.33 17.62 20.01
N VAL A 192 -8.58 18.65 19.62
CA VAL A 192 -8.22 18.93 18.22
C VAL A 192 -6.81 18.43 17.94
N PHE A 193 -6.68 17.59 16.92
CA PHE A 193 -5.43 17.05 16.41
C PHE A 193 -5.15 17.61 15.01
N VAL A 194 -3.88 17.86 14.74
CA VAL A 194 -3.39 18.32 13.43
C VAL A 194 -2.41 17.28 12.91
N ALA A 195 -2.79 16.58 11.85
CA ALA A 195 -1.88 15.73 11.10
C ALA A 195 -1.19 16.53 10.00
N LYS A 196 0.10 16.28 9.81
CA LYS A 196 0.91 16.80 8.69
C LYS A 196 1.69 15.66 8.07
N GLN A 197 1.75 15.60 6.75
CA GLN A 197 2.55 14.62 6.02
C GLN A 197 3.76 15.26 5.35
N LYS A 198 4.79 14.46 5.14
CA LYS A 198 5.95 14.74 4.28
C LYS A 198 6.51 13.42 3.77
N ARG A 199 7.21 13.37 2.65
CA ARG A 199 7.95 12.16 2.24
C ARG A 199 8.95 11.75 3.33
N PHE A 200 8.97 10.46 3.65
CA PHE A 200 10.04 9.89 4.47
C PHE A 200 11.27 9.59 3.59
N LEU A 201 12.45 9.99 4.06
CA LEU A 201 13.74 9.62 3.49
C LEU A 201 14.67 9.25 4.64
N LYS A 202 15.40 8.15 4.49
CA LYS A 202 16.38 7.71 5.51
C LYS A 202 17.50 8.74 5.68
N ASN A 203 17.93 9.37 4.58
CA ASN A 203 18.89 10.45 4.59
C ASN A 203 18.21 11.80 4.28
N ALA A 204 17.93 12.57 5.33
CA ALA A 204 17.28 13.87 5.21
C ALA A 204 18.12 14.91 4.44
N ALA A 205 19.45 14.74 4.36
CA ALA A 205 20.33 15.69 3.67
C ALA A 205 20.12 15.72 2.14
N VAL A 206 19.55 14.65 1.57
CA VAL A 206 19.35 14.47 0.12
C VAL A 206 17.98 15.00 -0.34
N GLN A 207 17.19 15.62 0.56
CA GLN A 207 15.89 16.22 0.21
C GLN A 207 15.94 17.31 -0.88
N ARG A 208 17.13 17.81 -1.22
CA ARG A 208 17.34 18.83 -2.26
C ARG A 208 17.37 18.25 -3.68
N GLU A 209 17.66 16.96 -3.84
CA GLU A 209 17.62 16.26 -5.13
C GLU A 209 16.24 15.60 -5.30
N ARG A 210 15.20 16.44 -5.45
CA ARG A 210 13.84 15.92 -5.64
C ARG A 210 13.71 15.43 -7.08
N ALA A 211 13.64 14.11 -7.26
CA ALA A 211 12.98 13.56 -8.44
C ALA A 211 11.56 14.15 -8.49
N GLU A 212 11.15 14.70 -9.63
CA GLU A 212 9.83 15.30 -9.78
C GLU A 212 8.74 14.23 -9.63
N SER A 213 7.65 14.56 -8.94
CA SER A 213 6.46 13.71 -8.82
C SER A 213 5.25 14.52 -9.24
N ILE A 214 4.39 13.92 -10.07
CA ILE A 214 3.12 14.51 -10.49
C ILE A 214 2.22 14.85 -9.29
N HIS A 215 2.35 14.10 -8.19
CA HIS A 215 1.61 14.28 -6.93
C HIS A 215 2.40 15.10 -5.89
N LYS A 216 3.57 15.65 -6.27
CA LYS A 216 4.42 16.50 -5.41
C LYS A 216 4.77 15.87 -4.05
N TYR A 217 4.81 14.53 -3.99
CA TYR A 217 4.98 13.77 -2.74
C TYR A 217 3.92 14.08 -1.68
N VAL A 218 2.67 14.16 -2.12
CA VAL A 218 1.49 14.21 -1.26
C VAL A 218 0.68 12.94 -1.50
N TRP A 219 0.28 12.28 -0.42
CA TRP A 219 -0.50 11.05 -0.44
C TRP A 219 -1.92 11.27 0.08
N SER A 220 -2.88 10.51 -0.45
CA SER A 220 -4.19 10.36 0.18
C SER A 220 -4.11 9.26 1.25
N ILE A 221 -4.04 9.64 2.52
CA ILE A 221 -3.71 8.72 3.62
C ILE A 221 -4.94 8.41 4.47
N PRO A 222 -5.37 7.13 4.56
CA PRO A 222 -6.36 6.69 5.53
C PRO A 222 -5.70 6.50 6.90
N LEU A 223 -5.90 7.44 7.82
CA LEU A 223 -5.46 7.31 9.21
C LEU A 223 -6.55 6.66 10.04
N SER A 224 -6.28 5.46 10.55
CA SER A 224 -7.18 4.84 11.51
C SER A 224 -6.83 5.25 12.93
N TYR A 225 -7.85 5.46 13.75
CA TYR A 225 -7.69 5.80 15.16
C TYR A 225 -8.59 4.96 16.05
N MET A 226 -8.18 4.82 17.29
CA MET A 226 -8.94 4.26 18.39
C MET A 226 -8.85 5.19 19.58
N THR A 227 -9.95 5.40 20.29
CA THR A 227 -10.01 6.25 21.47
C THR A 227 -10.03 5.44 22.76
N SER A 228 -9.71 6.10 23.88
CA SER A 228 -9.77 5.47 25.21
C SER A 228 -11.16 4.97 25.60
N ASP A 229 -12.23 5.54 25.03
CA ASP A 229 -13.61 5.05 25.19
C ASP A 229 -13.98 3.93 24.19
N GLY A 230 -13.00 3.36 23.48
CA GLY A 230 -13.16 2.21 22.59
C GLY A 230 -13.76 2.52 21.22
N LYS A 231 -13.99 3.79 20.88
CA LYS A 231 -14.45 4.16 19.54
C LYS A 231 -13.29 4.10 18.55
N SER A 232 -13.59 3.68 17.32
CA SER A 232 -12.62 3.67 16.24
C SER A 232 -13.18 4.34 15.00
N GLY A 233 -12.31 4.92 14.17
CA GLY A 233 -12.69 5.52 12.91
C GLY A 233 -11.52 5.70 11.96
N ILE A 234 -11.82 6.25 10.78
CA ILE A 234 -10.83 6.62 9.76
C ILE A 234 -10.94 8.13 9.51
N VAL A 235 -9.81 8.83 9.52
CA VAL A 235 -9.66 10.21 9.08
C VAL A 235 -8.78 10.22 7.85
N TRP A 236 -9.16 10.99 6.84
CA TRP A 236 -8.41 11.11 5.61
C TRP A 236 -7.54 12.36 5.59
N ILE A 237 -6.28 12.21 5.19
CA ILE A 237 -5.46 13.33 4.70
C ILE A 237 -5.54 13.28 3.18
N HIS A 238 -6.07 14.32 2.54
CA HIS A 238 -6.19 14.40 1.08
C HIS A 238 -5.15 15.35 0.46
N GLU A 239 -5.03 15.24 -0.87
CA GLU A 239 -4.08 15.97 -1.72
C GLU A 239 -4.30 17.50 -1.78
N ALA A 240 -5.47 18.00 -1.35
CA ALA A 240 -5.82 19.41 -1.49
C ALA A 240 -5.02 20.34 -0.53
N GLU A 241 -4.05 21.03 -1.12
CA GLU A 241 -3.39 22.29 -0.77
C GLU A 241 -2.48 22.39 0.47
N GLU A 242 -2.61 21.59 1.54
CA GLU A 242 -1.77 21.84 2.74
C GLU A 242 -0.93 20.67 3.28
N SER A 243 -0.95 19.47 2.68
CA SER A 243 -0.29 18.28 3.30
C SER A 243 -0.67 18.10 4.77
N LYS A 244 -1.86 18.59 5.14
CA LYS A 244 -2.27 18.82 6.52
C LYS A 244 -3.77 18.61 6.62
N THR A 245 -4.19 18.01 7.72
CA THR A 245 -5.61 17.85 8.04
C THR A 245 -5.79 18.10 9.53
N THR A 246 -6.86 18.81 9.87
CA THR A 246 -7.27 19.03 11.26
C THR A 246 -8.49 18.16 11.52
N PHE A 247 -8.45 17.36 12.58
CA PHE A 247 -9.56 16.50 12.99
C PHE A 247 -9.76 16.58 14.50
N VAL A 248 -10.98 16.30 14.95
CA VAL A 248 -11.37 16.41 16.35
C VAL A 248 -11.68 15.03 16.88
N VAL A 249 -11.03 14.65 17.99
CA VAL A 249 -11.30 13.40 18.71
C VAL A 249 -11.54 13.70 20.18
N LYS A 250 -12.71 13.30 20.69
CA LYS A 250 -13.21 13.69 22.01
C LYS A 250 -12.54 12.97 23.20
N ALA A 251 -11.61 12.05 22.94
CA ALA A 251 -10.96 11.19 23.93
C ALA A 251 -9.48 10.95 23.55
N ALA A 252 -8.68 10.37 24.47
CA ALA A 252 -7.27 10.04 24.23
C ALA A 252 -7.14 9.09 23.02
N LEU A 253 -6.08 9.24 22.23
CA LEU A 253 -6.00 8.76 20.85
C LEU A 253 -4.84 7.78 20.63
N ALA A 254 -5.14 6.54 20.26
CA ALA A 254 -4.18 5.62 19.64
C ALA A 254 -4.37 5.66 18.12
N LEU A 255 -3.27 5.80 17.36
CA LEU A 255 -3.30 5.88 15.90
C LEU A 255 -2.62 4.66 15.30
N PHE A 256 -3.25 4.10 14.28
CA PHE A 256 -2.73 2.94 13.56
C PHE A 256 -2.69 3.25 12.07
N TRP A 257 -1.53 3.00 11.46
CA TRP A 257 -1.45 2.92 10.01
C TRP A 257 -2.04 1.59 9.57
N GLY A 258 -2.78 1.60 8.45
CA GLY A 258 -3.66 0.53 7.97
C GLY A 258 -3.31 -0.88 8.48
N ALA A 259 -4.05 -1.34 9.49
CA ALA A 259 -4.03 -2.67 10.08
C ALA A 259 -2.97 -3.03 11.14
N LEU A 260 -2.82 -2.20 12.19
CA LEU A 260 -2.34 -2.65 13.51
C LEU A 260 -3.53 -2.69 14.49
N ARG A 261 -4.50 -3.60 14.32
CA ARG A 261 -5.68 -3.71 15.21
C ARG A 261 -5.45 -4.53 16.50
N HIS A 262 -4.23 -4.98 16.79
CA HIS A 262 -3.96 -5.92 17.89
C HIS A 262 -2.99 -5.40 18.95
N PHE A 263 -3.10 -4.13 19.36
CA PHE A 263 -2.36 -3.65 20.54
C PHE A 263 -3.25 -2.84 21.51
N GLN A 264 -3.11 -3.19 22.78
CA GLN A 264 -3.73 -2.53 23.94
C GLN A 264 -3.26 -1.07 24.08
N PRO A 265 -4.08 -0.17 24.68
CA PRO A 265 -3.79 1.26 24.72
C PRO A 265 -2.58 1.59 25.61
N TRP A 266 -1.74 2.52 25.17
CA TRP A 266 -0.62 3.08 25.94
C TRP A 266 -0.74 4.61 26.08
N SER A 267 -0.18 5.11 27.18
CA SER A 267 -0.38 6.45 27.75
C SER A 267 0.16 7.60 26.90
N ASP A 268 -0.53 8.74 27.04
CA ASP A 268 -0.23 10.05 26.49
C ASP A 268 1.16 10.54 26.89
N ASP A 269 2.10 10.57 25.95
CA ASP A 269 3.02 11.69 25.70
C ASP A 269 3.88 11.36 24.46
N GLU A 270 3.85 12.26 23.48
CA GLU A 270 4.64 12.28 22.23
C GLU A 270 4.81 10.93 21.48
N LEU A 271 3.93 10.68 20.50
CA LEU A 271 4.17 9.65 19.47
C LEU A 271 5.04 10.23 18.34
N ALA A 272 6.35 10.10 18.47
CA ALA A 272 7.33 10.38 17.42
C ALA A 272 8.27 9.18 17.21
N PHE A 273 8.53 8.82 15.95
CA PHE A 273 9.70 8.03 15.55
C PHE A 273 10.72 9.01 14.98
N PRO A 274 11.92 9.15 15.57
CA PRO A 274 13.04 8.30 15.19
C PRO A 274 13.99 7.91 16.34
N LEU A 275 14.79 6.86 16.12
CA LEU A 275 15.86 6.41 17.01
C LEU A 275 16.91 7.52 17.25
N GLN A 276 16.99 8.02 18.48
CA GLN A 276 18.23 8.04 19.29
C GLN A 276 17.97 8.59 20.71
N ASN A 277 18.31 7.74 21.68
CA ASN A 277 18.54 8.00 23.11
C ASN A 277 17.36 8.23 24.09
N SER A 278 17.09 7.11 24.78
CA SER A 278 16.71 6.92 26.19
C SER A 278 15.25 7.11 26.63
N LYS A 279 14.61 5.94 26.85
CA LYS A 279 13.31 5.64 27.51
C LYS A 279 12.12 6.13 26.67
N TYR A 280 11.38 5.30 25.93
CA TYR A 280 10.75 4.01 26.28
C TYR A 280 10.71 3.07 25.06
N ARG A 281 10.56 1.75 25.30
CA ARG A 281 10.51 0.69 24.28
C ARG A 281 9.06 0.37 23.92
N VAL A 282 8.71 0.37 22.64
CA VAL A 282 7.56 -0.39 22.12
C VAL A 282 8.11 -1.62 21.43
N ALA A 283 7.82 -2.78 21.99
CA ALA A 283 8.10 -4.09 21.40
C ALA A 283 6.95 -4.45 20.46
N MET A 284 7.28 -4.81 19.22
CA MET A 284 6.35 -5.56 18.37
C MET A 284 6.31 -7.00 18.88
N LYS A 285 5.13 -7.45 19.30
CA LYS A 285 4.80 -8.87 19.43
C LYS A 285 3.47 -9.12 18.74
#